data_AF-A0A959Z5U5-F1
#
_entry.id   AF-A0A959Z5U5-F1
#
_cell.length_a   1.000
_cell.length_b   1.000
_cell.length_c   1.000
_cell.angle_alpha   90.00
_cell.angle_beta   90.00
_cell.angle_gamma   90.00
#
_symmetry.space_group_name_H-M   'P 1'
#
loop_
_entity.id
_entity.type
_entity.pdbx_description
1 polymer ?
#
loop_
_entity_poly.entity_id
_entity_poly.type
_entity_poly.pdbx_seq_one_letter_code
_entity_poly.pdbx_strand_id
1 'polypeptide(L)'
;MKIDHKYKPAVNKTWLYFLAGSMWILVGMLLMLMAVHWIRDEKLHHAGLLLLIGLIAGMIIHHFGFLKVVDKNLARLSEMAERPCVFSFMSWKSYLLVAVMMSMGFTLRHSGIPHLYLVSFYFALGLALFLSSIRYFRYLISIIRH
;
A
#
# COMPACT_ATOMS: atom_id res chain seq x y z
N MET A 1 11.35 6.93 -38.58
CA MET A 1 11.92 7.32 -37.28
C MET A 1 11.74 6.16 -36.31
N LYS A 2 12.73 5.26 -36.21
CA LYS A 2 12.73 4.13 -35.26
C LYS A 2 13.12 4.66 -33.90
N ILE A 3 12.17 4.79 -32.98
CA ILE A 3 12.47 5.12 -31.59
C ILE A 3 13.01 3.85 -30.94
N ASP A 4 14.29 3.86 -30.61
CA ASP A 4 15.00 2.78 -29.95
C ASP A 4 14.23 2.27 -28.71
N HIS A 5 13.86 0.99 -28.71
CA HIS A 5 13.20 0.32 -27.59
C HIS A 5 14.18 -0.15 -26.50
N LYS A 6 15.38 0.42 -26.44
CA LYS A 6 16.52 -0.09 -25.67
C LYS A 6 16.40 0.10 -24.14
N TYR A 7 15.38 0.83 -23.66
CA TYR A 7 15.19 1.14 -22.24
C TYR A 7 13.84 0.66 -21.67
N LYS A 8 13.27 -0.42 -22.20
CA LYS A 8 12.19 -1.12 -21.49
C LYS A 8 12.83 -2.18 -20.60
N PRO A 9 12.93 -1.98 -19.27
CA PRO A 9 13.30 -3.07 -18.36
C PRO A 9 12.16 -4.09 -18.40
N ALA A 10 12.25 -5.01 -19.35
CA ALA A 10 11.37 -6.13 -19.54
C ALA A 10 11.72 -7.15 -18.47
N VAL A 11 10.84 -7.31 -17.48
CA VAL A 11 11.03 -8.29 -16.40
C VAL A 11 9.95 -9.36 -16.48
N ASN A 12 10.20 -10.51 -15.86
CA ASN A 12 9.18 -11.53 -15.70
C ASN A 12 8.02 -10.97 -14.85
N LYS A 13 6.77 -11.28 -15.25
CA LYS A 13 5.53 -10.96 -14.50
C LYS A 13 5.62 -11.25 -13.01
N THR A 14 6.31 -12.32 -12.63
CA THR A 14 6.59 -12.71 -11.23
C THR A 14 7.16 -11.56 -10.40
N TRP A 15 8.08 -10.78 -10.98
CA TRP A 15 8.68 -9.62 -10.32
C TRP A 15 7.69 -8.49 -10.08
N LEU A 16 6.70 -8.28 -10.95
CA LEU A 16 5.71 -7.23 -10.75
C LEU A 16 4.80 -7.51 -9.55
N TYR A 17 4.40 -8.78 -9.34
CA TYR A 17 3.63 -9.16 -8.15
C TYR A 17 4.44 -8.95 -6.88
N PHE A 18 5.72 -9.36 -6.88
CA PHE A 18 6.61 -9.19 -5.74
C PHE A 18 6.86 -7.72 -5.41
N LEU A 19 7.13 -6.89 -6.42
CA LEU A 19 7.35 -5.45 -6.26
C LEU A 19 6.10 -4.75 -5.73
N ALA A 20 4.92 -5.08 -6.28
CA ALA A 20 3.66 -4.52 -5.80
C ALA A 20 3.42 -4.88 -4.32
N GLY A 21 3.55 -6.15 -3.94
CA GLY A 21 3.40 -6.58 -2.55
C GLY A 21 4.41 -5.93 -1.61
N SER A 22 5.68 -5.89 -2.00
CA SER A 22 6.77 -5.30 -1.20
C SER A 22 6.58 -3.81 -0.98
N MET A 23 6.15 -3.07 -2.01
CA MET A 23 5.85 -1.64 -1.89
C MET A 23 4.73 -1.38 -0.88
N TRP A 24 3.66 -2.18 -0.91
CA TRP A 24 2.55 -2.05 0.02
C TRP A 24 2.95 -2.34 1.46
N ILE A 25 3.78 -3.37 1.68
CA ILE A 25 4.37 -3.67 2.99
C ILE A 25 5.20 -2.48 3.48
N LEU A 26 6.10 -1.97 2.64
CA LEU A 26 7.00 -0.88 3.01
C LEU A 26 6.22 0.36 3.44
N VAL A 27 5.28 0.82 2.60
CA VAL A 27 4.44 1.98 2.93
C VAL A 27 3.58 1.71 4.17
N GLY A 28 2.99 0.53 4.27
CA GLY A 28 2.17 0.15 5.43
C GLY A 28 2.95 0.20 6.75
N MET A 29 4.17 -0.36 6.77
CA MET A 29 5.05 -0.33 7.94
C MET A 29 5.48 1.09 8.29
N LEU A 30 5.86 1.92 7.30
CA LEU A 30 6.24 3.31 7.55
C LEU A 30 5.12 4.09 8.24
N LEU A 31 3.87 3.94 7.80
CA LEU A 31 2.72 4.60 8.42
C LEU A 31 2.48 4.12 9.86
N MET A 32 2.56 2.81 10.10
CA MET A 32 2.42 2.26 11.45
C MET A 32 3.54 2.74 12.38
N LEU A 33 4.78 2.80 11.89
CA LEU A 33 5.92 3.32 12.65
C LEU A 33 5.74 4.80 13.03
N MET A 34 5.23 5.62 12.10
CA MET A 34 4.91 7.03 12.39
C MET A 34 3.83 7.15 13.47
N ALA A 35 2.77 6.34 13.41
CA ALA A 35 1.74 6.33 14.43
C ALA A 35 2.29 5.95 15.82
N VAL A 36 3.12 4.92 15.89
CA VAL A 36 3.76 4.47 17.14
C VAL A 36 4.74 5.52 17.67
N HIS A 37 5.46 6.21 16.79
CA HIS A 37 6.36 7.30 17.19
C HIS A 37 5.61 8.45 17.86
N TRP A 38 4.49 8.91 17.28
CA TRP A 38 3.66 9.95 17.90
C TRP A 38 3.07 9.53 19.25
N ILE A 39 2.63 8.27 19.38
CA ILE A 39 2.17 7.74 20.67
C ILE A 39 3.25 7.88 21.75
N ARG A 40 4.51 7.56 21.41
CA ARG A 40 5.64 7.58 22.34
C ARG A 40 6.05 9.00 22.69
N ASP A 41 6.21 9.85 21.69
CA ASP A 41 6.72 11.21 21.86
C ASP A 41 5.75 12.08 22.67
N GLU A 42 4.45 11.96 22.41
CA GLU A 42 3.42 12.75 23.11
C GLU A 42 2.87 12.07 24.37
N LYS A 43 3.39 10.89 24.72
CA LYS A 43 2.96 10.11 25.90
C LYS A 43 1.43 10.00 25.98
N LEU A 44 0.80 9.69 24.86
CA LEU A 44 -0.66 9.66 24.77
C LEU A 44 -1.24 8.57 25.68
N HIS A 45 -1.82 8.96 26.82
CA HIS A 45 -2.40 8.04 27.80
C HIS A 45 -3.51 7.14 27.22
N HIS A 46 -4.17 7.58 26.13
CA HIS A 46 -5.25 6.86 25.45
C HIS A 46 -4.77 5.99 24.27
N ALA A 47 -3.48 5.69 24.18
CA ALA A 47 -2.89 4.96 23.05
C ALA A 47 -3.60 3.65 22.70
N GLY A 48 -3.98 2.86 23.70
CA GLY A 48 -4.68 1.58 23.50
C GLY A 48 -6.02 1.75 22.76
N LEU A 49 -6.80 2.77 23.13
CA LEU A 49 -8.07 3.08 22.49
C LEU A 49 -7.86 3.53 21.03
N LEU A 50 -6.86 4.38 20.78
CA LEU A 50 -6.54 4.87 19.43
C LEU A 50 -6.11 3.74 18.50
N LEU A 51 -5.25 2.84 18.99
CA LEU A 51 -4.82 1.66 18.22
C LEU A 51 -5.98 0.70 17.97
N LEU A 52 -6.90 0.52 18.91
CA LEU A 52 -8.10 -0.29 18.72
C LEU A 52 -9.02 0.29 17.64
N ILE A 53 -9.27 1.61 17.69
CA ILE A 53 -10.05 2.31 16.66
C ILE A 53 -9.36 2.16 15.30
N GLY A 54 -8.05 2.40 15.25
CA GLY A 54 -7.25 2.25 14.04
C GLY A 54 -7.27 0.80 13.51
N LEU A 55 -7.26 -0.20 14.38
CA LEU A 55 -7.34 -1.61 14.01
C LEU A 55 -8.69 -1.91 13.34
N ILE A 56 -9.80 -1.51 13.96
CA ILE A 56 -11.14 -1.73 13.41
C ILE A 56 -11.29 -1.02 12.06
N ALA A 57 -10.90 0.25 12.00
CA ALA A 57 -10.93 1.03 10.76
C ALA A 57 -10.03 0.41 9.69
N GLY A 58 -8.83 -0.06 10.05
CA GLY A 58 -7.89 -0.71 9.15
C GLY A 58 -8.46 -2.00 8.56
N MET A 59 -9.16 -2.81 9.36
CA MET A 59 -9.86 -4.01 8.88
C MET A 59 -10.97 -3.67 7.87
N ILE A 60 -11.74 -2.61 8.13
CA ILE A 60 -12.79 -2.14 7.22
C ILE A 60 -12.18 -1.64 5.90
N ILE A 61 -11.16 -0.77 5.97
CA ILE A 61 -10.46 -0.22 4.79
C ILE A 61 -9.81 -1.33 3.97
N HIS A 62 -9.17 -2.31 4.65
CA HIS A 62 -8.60 -3.49 4.03
C HIS A 62 -9.66 -4.26 3.23
N HIS A 63 -10.74 -4.65 3.90
CA HIS A 63 -11.73 -5.57 3.32
C HIS A 63 -12.55 -4.91 2.21
N PHE A 64 -13.05 -3.70 2.45
CA PHE A 64 -13.99 -3.05 1.52
C PHE A 64 -13.30 -2.16 0.48
N GLY A 65 -12.10 -1.67 0.77
CA GLY A 65 -11.33 -0.79 -0.11
C GLY A 65 -10.20 -1.52 -0.81
N PHE A 66 -9.14 -1.82 -0.05
CA PHE A 66 -7.86 -2.23 -0.64
C PHE A 66 -7.84 -3.63 -1.24
N LEU A 67 -8.57 -4.61 -0.70
CA LEU A 67 -8.67 -5.94 -1.35
C LEU A 67 -9.18 -5.82 -2.79
N LYS A 68 -10.22 -5.00 -3.02
CA LYS A 68 -10.74 -4.74 -4.37
C LYS A 68 -9.68 -4.10 -5.29
N VAL A 69 -8.83 -3.23 -4.75
CA VAL A 69 -7.73 -2.61 -5.50
C VAL A 69 -6.67 -3.65 -5.85
N VAL A 70 -6.31 -4.52 -4.89
CA VAL A 70 -5.34 -5.59 -5.09
C VAL A 70 -5.83 -6.59 -6.13
N ASP A 71 -7.05 -7.11 -6.00
CA ASP A 71 -7.60 -8.09 -6.93
C ASP A 71 -7.70 -7.52 -8.36
N LYS A 72 -8.10 -6.25 -8.52
CA LYS A 72 -8.08 -5.56 -9.82
C LYS A 72 -6.67 -5.44 -10.39
N ASN A 73 -5.67 -5.14 -9.56
CA ASN A 73 -4.29 -5.05 -10.03
C ASN A 73 -3.74 -6.43 -10.41
N LEU A 74 -4.06 -7.48 -9.64
CA LEU A 74 -3.66 -8.86 -9.93
C LEU A 74 -4.24 -9.35 -11.26
N ALA A 75 -5.55 -9.16 -11.49
CA ALA A 75 -6.22 -9.51 -12.75
C ALA A 75 -5.58 -8.79 -13.95
N ARG A 76 -5.30 -7.49 -13.82
CA ARG A 76 -4.61 -6.73 -14.87
C ARG A 76 -3.21 -7.27 -15.13
N LEU A 77 -2.44 -7.59 -14.09
CA LEU A 77 -1.07 -8.11 -14.23
C LEU A 77 -1.05 -9.50 -14.89
N SER A 78 -2.04 -10.36 -14.61
CA SER A 78 -2.12 -11.68 -15.26
C SER A 78 -2.34 -11.58 -16.77
N GLU A 79 -3.15 -10.61 -17.21
CA GLU A 79 -3.48 -10.38 -18.63
C GLU A 79 -2.37 -9.68 -19.43
N MET A 80 -1.28 -9.22 -18.79
CA MET A 80 -0.18 -8.56 -19.51
C MET A 80 0.59 -9.51 -20.43
N ALA A 81 1.41 -8.99 -21.35
CA ALA A 81 2.40 -9.80 -22.07
C ALA A 81 3.45 -10.39 -21.09
N GLU A 82 4.17 -11.45 -21.46
CA GLU A 82 5.18 -12.12 -20.60
C GLU A 82 6.32 -11.21 -20.11
N ARG A 83 6.63 -10.16 -20.88
CA ARG A 83 7.71 -9.22 -20.61
C ARG A 83 7.20 -7.78 -20.49
N PRO A 84 6.39 -7.45 -19.46
CA PRO A 84 5.94 -6.09 -19.26
C PRO A 84 7.06 -5.24 -18.65
N CYS A 85 6.91 -3.92 -18.78
CA CYS A 85 7.81 -2.96 -18.14
C CYS A 85 7.67 -3.04 -16.61
N VAL A 86 8.78 -2.97 -15.87
CA VAL A 86 8.79 -2.96 -14.39
C VAL A 86 7.78 -1.97 -13.80
N PHE A 87 7.71 -0.75 -14.34
CA PHE A 87 6.83 0.32 -13.84
C PHE A 87 5.32 0.03 -13.98
N SER A 88 4.96 -1.02 -14.70
CA SER A 88 3.57 -1.47 -14.83
C SER A 88 3.08 -2.24 -13.61
N PHE A 89 3.82 -2.31 -12.49
CA PHE A 89 3.44 -3.12 -11.32
C PHE A 89 2.16 -2.61 -10.63
N MET A 90 1.82 -1.32 -10.80
CA MET A 90 0.58 -0.72 -10.31
C MET A 90 -0.32 -0.25 -11.45
N SER A 91 -1.63 -0.25 -11.21
CA SER A 91 -2.59 0.36 -12.15
C SER A 91 -2.52 1.89 -12.06
N TRP A 92 -2.85 2.60 -13.14
CA TRP A 92 -2.94 4.07 -13.13
C TRP A 92 -3.86 4.59 -12.02
N LYS A 93 -4.98 3.90 -11.77
CA LYS A 93 -5.91 4.22 -10.68
C LYS A 93 -5.26 4.06 -9.30
N SER A 94 -4.42 3.05 -9.13
CA SER A 94 -3.66 2.83 -7.90
C SER A 94 -2.58 3.89 -7.70
N TYR A 95 -1.89 4.31 -8.78
CA TYR A 95 -0.95 5.43 -8.72
C TYR A 95 -1.64 6.74 -8.31
N LEU A 96 -2.81 7.03 -8.88
CA LEU A 96 -3.61 8.19 -8.47
C LEU A 96 -4.01 8.09 -6.99
N LEU A 97 -4.46 6.92 -6.54
CA LEU A 97 -4.80 6.70 -5.13
C LEU A 97 -3.61 6.94 -4.21
N VAL A 98 -2.43 6.44 -4.56
CA VAL A 98 -1.18 6.69 -3.81
C VAL A 98 -0.85 8.18 -3.80
N ALA A 99 -0.98 8.89 -4.92
CA ALA A 99 -0.74 10.33 -4.99
C ALA A 99 -1.71 11.12 -4.10
N VAL A 100 -2.99 10.73 -4.05
CA VAL A 100 -3.98 11.31 -3.15
C VAL A 100 -3.63 11.03 -1.69
N MET A 101 -3.26 9.79 -1.35
CA MET A 101 -2.86 9.42 0.01
C MET A 101 -1.61 10.18 0.47
N MET A 102 -0.60 10.32 -0.40
CA MET A 102 0.62 11.07 -0.10
C MET A 102 0.33 12.56 0.09
N SER A 103 -0.48 13.15 -0.80
CA SER A 103 -0.89 14.56 -0.70
C SER A 103 -1.67 14.80 0.59
N MET A 104 -2.62 13.91 0.91
CA MET A 104 -3.42 13.96 2.13
C MET A 104 -2.54 13.80 3.39
N GLY A 105 -1.59 12.86 3.38
CA GLY A 105 -0.65 12.69 4.50
C GLY A 105 0.22 13.92 4.71
N PHE A 106 0.73 14.52 3.63
CA PHE A 106 1.51 15.75 3.66
C PHE A 106 0.71 16.93 4.23
N THR A 107 -0.53 17.13 3.76
CA THR A 107 -1.39 18.21 4.27
C THR A 107 -1.77 17.99 5.73
N LEU A 108 -2.12 16.76 6.11
CA LEU A 108 -2.42 16.39 7.50
C LEU A 108 -1.23 16.68 8.43
N ARG A 109 -0.01 16.38 8.00
CA ARG A 109 1.21 16.62 8.80
C ARG A 109 1.54 18.11 9.00
N HIS A 110 1.18 18.97 8.05
CA HIS A 110 1.40 20.42 8.14
C HIS A 110 0.16 21.18 8.64
N SER A 111 -0.94 20.48 8.86
CA SER A 111 -2.14 21.05 9.44
C SER A 111 -2.03 21.09 10.96
N GLY A 112 -2.69 22.05 11.61
CA GLY A 112 -2.80 22.11 13.08
C GLY A 112 -3.70 21.04 13.69
N ILE A 113 -3.91 19.90 12.99
CA ILE A 113 -4.76 18.81 13.48
C ILE A 113 -4.01 18.08 14.60
N PRO A 114 -4.65 17.82 15.76
CA PRO A 114 -4.02 17.11 16.85
C PRO A 114 -3.52 15.73 16.42
N HIS A 115 -2.30 15.38 16.84
CA HIS A 115 -1.69 14.08 16.54
C HIS A 115 -2.53 12.89 17.01
N LEU A 116 -3.43 13.09 17.99
CA LEU A 116 -4.43 12.12 18.43
C LEU A 116 -5.23 11.50 17.27
N TYR A 117 -5.71 12.31 16.34
CA TYR A 117 -6.50 11.83 15.19
C TYR A 117 -5.60 11.18 14.13
N LEU A 118 -4.38 11.69 13.97
CA LEU A 118 -3.41 11.21 13.00
C LEU A 118 -2.93 9.80 13.35
N VAL A 119 -2.75 9.47 14.64
CA VAL A 119 -2.33 8.14 15.10
C VAL A 119 -3.30 7.06 14.61
N SER A 120 -4.59 7.20 14.90
CA SER A 120 -5.60 6.20 14.50
C SER A 120 -5.69 6.07 12.98
N PHE A 121 -5.61 7.20 12.26
CA PHE A 121 -5.69 7.23 10.80
C PHE A 121 -4.48 6.57 10.13
N TYR A 122 -3.26 6.94 10.53
CA TYR A 122 -2.02 6.38 9.99
C TYR A 122 -1.90 4.89 10.32
N PHE A 123 -2.27 4.50 11.54
CA PHE A 123 -2.29 3.09 11.92
C PHE A 123 -3.31 2.29 11.10
N ALA A 124 -4.53 2.80 10.91
CA ALA A 124 -5.56 2.15 10.11
C ALA A 124 -5.12 1.93 8.65
N LEU A 125 -4.60 2.98 8.00
CA LEU A 125 -4.11 2.88 6.62
C LEU A 125 -2.91 1.96 6.51
N GLY A 126 -1.97 2.07 7.46
CA GLY A 126 -0.78 1.24 7.49
C GLY A 126 -1.11 -0.25 7.64
N LEU A 127 -1.99 -0.58 8.59
CA LEU A 127 -2.49 -1.93 8.80
C LEU A 127 -3.24 -2.45 7.57
N ALA A 128 -4.10 -1.62 6.96
CA ALA A 128 -4.87 -2.02 5.80
C ALA A 128 -3.96 -2.36 4.60
N LEU A 129 -2.94 -1.54 4.33
CA LEU A 129 -1.95 -1.80 3.29
C LEU A 129 -1.15 -3.08 3.57
N PHE A 130 -0.69 -3.25 4.81
CA PHE A 130 0.05 -4.43 5.22
C PHE A 130 -0.76 -5.71 5.04
N LEU A 131 -2.01 -5.75 5.52
CA LEU A 131 -2.88 -6.92 5.37
C LEU A 131 -3.22 -7.19 3.90
N SER A 132 -3.49 -6.15 3.10
CA SER A 132 -3.77 -6.31 1.68
C SER A 132 -2.57 -6.82 0.88
N SER A 133 -1.34 -6.52 1.31
CA SER A 133 -0.12 -7.01 0.66
C SER A 133 -0.02 -8.54 0.67
N ILE A 134 -0.55 -9.21 1.70
CA ILE A 134 -0.54 -10.67 1.84
C ILE A 134 -1.20 -11.33 0.63
N ARG A 135 -2.21 -10.69 0.05
CA ARG A 135 -2.92 -11.18 -1.14
C ARG A 135 -2.01 -11.25 -2.37
N TYR A 136 -1.09 -10.30 -2.56
CA TYR A 136 -0.09 -10.34 -3.63
C TYR A 136 0.84 -11.55 -3.48
N PHE A 137 1.35 -11.78 -2.27
CA PHE A 137 2.27 -12.91 -2.00
C PHE A 137 1.57 -14.27 -2.11
N ARG A 138 0.32 -14.38 -1.65
CA ARG A 138 -0.49 -15.60 -1.83
C ARG A 138 -0.69 -15.92 -3.32
N TYR A 139 -0.97 -14.90 -4.13
CA TYR A 139 -1.12 -15.08 -5.57
C TYR A 139 0.22 -15.45 -6.24
N LEU A 140 1.31 -14.81 -5.84
CA LEU A 140 2.67 -15.12 -6.30
C LEU A 140 3.06 -16.58 -6.01
N ILE A 141 2.83 -17.06 -4.78
CA ILE A 141 3.10 -18.45 -4.39
C ILE A 141 2.23 -19.41 -5.20
N SER A 142 0.97 -19.05 -5.45
CA SER A 142 0.07 -19.85 -6.29
C SER A 142 0.58 -20.01 -7.72
N ILE A 143 1.17 -18.96 -8.30
CA ILE A 143 1.75 -19.03 -9.65
C ILE A 143 3.02 -19.88 -9.66
N ILE A 144 3.91 -19.71 -8.68
CA ILE A 144 5.20 -20.44 -8.65
C ILE A 144 5.01 -21.94 -8.45
N ARG A 145 3.91 -22.36 -7.79
CA ARG A 145 3.61 -23.76 -7.53
C ARG A 145 3.03 -24.50 -8.75
N HIS A 146 2.52 -23.79 -9.75
CA HIS A 146 1.97 -24.35 -10.99
C HIS A 146 2.98 -24.23 -12.14
#